data_AF-A0A2H5WCF9-F1
#
_entry.id   AF-A0A2H5WCF9-F1
#
_cell.length_a   1.000
_cell.length_b   1.000
_cell.length_c   1.000
_cell.angle_alpha   90.00
_cell.angle_beta   90.00
_cell.angle_gamma   90.00
#
_symmetry.space_group_name_H-M   'P 1'
#
loop_
_entity.id
_entity.type
_entity.pdbx_description
1 polymer ?
#
loop_
_entity_poly.entity_id
_entity_poly.type
_entity_poly.pdbx_seq_one_letter_code
_entity_poly.pdbx_strand_id
1 'polypeptide(L)'
;MARKKLPPIDPEQARAIGALLRGLRRAAGFRAVQDAVADPACPAARQTIYAYERGGLVPSLAQFLELVEFYALKATPGPGAKPPEDLRTQAVAAVVTALTMPCYHMTEAMRLIGRLQPPPAGRPPRKRS
;
A
#
# COMPACT_ATOMS: atom_id res chain seq x y z
N MET A 1 25.99 1.91 16.46
CA MET A 1 25.95 2.33 15.04
C MET A 1 24.79 3.30 14.86
N ALA A 2 25.03 4.51 14.33
CA ALA A 2 23.95 5.47 14.10
C ALA A 2 23.00 4.93 13.01
N ARG A 3 21.70 4.88 13.30
CA ARG A 3 20.66 4.50 12.32
C ARG A 3 20.76 5.46 11.15
N LYS A 4 21.23 4.96 9.99
CA LYS A 4 21.32 5.76 8.77
C LYS A 4 19.91 6.30 8.48
N LYS A 5 19.76 7.63 8.46
CA LYS A 5 18.48 8.28 8.19
C LYS A 5 18.00 7.76 6.83
N LEU A 6 16.80 7.17 6.78
CA LEU A 6 16.21 6.73 5.52
C LEU A 6 16.18 7.94 4.57
N PRO A 7 16.51 7.75 3.29
CA PRO A 7 16.35 8.80 2.31
C PRO A 7 14.89 9.30 2.34
N PRO A 8 14.66 10.61 2.17
CA PRO A 8 13.31 11.14 2.13
C PRO A 8 12.53 10.48 0.98
N ILE A 9 11.27 10.14 1.24
CA ILE A 9 10.38 9.62 0.20
C ILE A 9 10.01 10.77 -0.73
N ASP A 10 9.97 10.48 -2.02
CA ASP A 10 9.54 11.40 -3.06
C ASP A 10 8.12 11.94 -2.77
N PRO A 11 7.92 13.27 -2.74
CA PRO A 11 6.60 13.88 -2.55
C PRO A 11 5.53 13.38 -3.52
N GLU A 12 5.88 13.03 -4.76
CA GLU A 12 4.93 12.49 -5.73
C GLU A 12 4.43 11.11 -5.30
N GLN A 13 5.33 10.25 -4.83
CA GLN A 13 4.99 8.93 -4.28
C GLN A 13 4.11 9.07 -3.03
N ALA A 14 4.44 10.01 -2.14
CA ALA A 14 3.64 10.25 -0.95
C ALA A 14 2.21 10.69 -1.29
N ARG A 15 2.05 11.57 -2.28
CA ARG A 15 0.73 12.01 -2.78
C ARG A 15 -0.04 10.87 -3.43
N ALA A 16 0.62 10.02 -4.23
CA ALA A 16 -0.02 8.89 -4.88
C ALA A 16 -0.53 7.85 -3.86
N ILE A 17 0.27 7.49 -2.85
CA ILE A 17 -0.20 6.63 -1.74
C ILE A 17 -1.37 7.27 -0.99
N GLY A 18 -1.26 8.56 -0.66
CA GLY A 18 -2.34 9.30 -0.02
C GLY A 18 -3.63 9.31 -0.84
N ALA A 19 -3.53 9.44 -2.16
CA ALA A 19 -4.66 9.41 -3.09
C ALA A 19 -5.35 8.04 -3.13
N LEU A 20 -4.59 6.94 -3.07
CA LEU A 20 -5.16 5.59 -2.96
C LEU A 20 -6.01 5.44 -1.69
N LEU A 21 -5.47 5.85 -0.53
CA LEU A 21 -6.19 5.79 0.75
C LEU A 21 -7.44 6.68 0.74
N ARG A 22 -7.31 7.92 0.25
CA ARG A 22 -8.44 8.86 0.14
C ARG A 22 -9.52 8.31 -0.80
N GLY A 23 -9.11 7.67 -1.89
CA GLY A 23 -10.02 7.04 -2.85
C GLY A 23 -10.80 5.89 -2.21
N LEU A 24 -10.14 5.04 -1.44
CA LEU A 24 -10.78 3.94 -0.71
C LEU A 24 -11.72 4.44 0.37
N ARG A 25 -11.30 5.41 1.19
CA ARG A 25 -12.15 6.03 2.21
C ARG A 25 -13.46 6.54 1.60
N ARG A 26 -13.36 7.27 0.49
CA ARG A 26 -14.53 7.79 -0.23
C ARG A 26 -15.39 6.67 -0.82
N ALA A 27 -14.78 5.62 -1.36
CA ALA A 27 -15.50 4.47 -1.89
C ALA A 27 -16.22 3.67 -0.80
N ALA A 28 -15.70 3.66 0.43
CA ALA A 28 -16.34 3.10 1.61
C ALA A 28 -17.45 4.01 2.19
N GLY A 29 -17.78 5.13 1.52
CA GLY A 29 -18.87 6.03 1.91
C GLY A 29 -18.49 7.13 2.90
N PHE A 30 -17.22 7.21 3.33
CA PHE A 30 -16.79 8.23 4.29
C PHE A 30 -16.37 9.53 3.58
N ARG A 31 -17.17 10.59 3.74
CA ARG A 31 -16.87 11.89 3.11
C ARG A 31 -15.78 12.65 3.87
N ALA A 32 -15.80 12.58 5.20
CA ALA A 32 -14.74 13.11 6.05
C ALA A 32 -13.91 11.97 6.68
N VAL A 33 -12.67 12.27 7.07
CA VAL A 33 -11.85 11.35 7.88
C VAL A 33 -12.49 11.12 9.25
N GLN A 34 -13.22 12.12 9.76
CA GLN A 34 -13.92 12.04 11.04
C GLN A 34 -14.92 10.88 11.08
N ASP A 35 -15.59 10.62 9.96
CA ASP A 35 -16.60 9.55 9.86
C ASP A 35 -15.95 8.17 9.97
N ALA A 36 -14.78 8.01 9.35
CA ALA A 36 -14.02 6.76 9.39
C ALA A 36 -13.46 6.46 10.79
N VAL A 37 -12.93 7.47 11.49
CA VAL A 37 -12.35 7.28 12.83
C VAL A 37 -13.40 7.16 13.93
N ALA A 38 -14.67 7.43 13.64
CA ALA A 38 -15.76 7.15 14.55
C ALA A 38 -16.05 5.64 14.64
N ASP A 39 -15.61 4.86 13.65
CA ASP A 39 -15.68 3.40 13.70
C ASP A 39 -14.61 2.86 14.67
N PRO A 40 -14.99 2.07 15.70
CA PRO A 40 -14.05 1.52 16.68
C PRO A 40 -12.96 0.63 16.07
N ALA A 41 -13.18 0.07 14.88
CA ALA A 41 -12.20 -0.77 14.19
C ALA A 41 -11.15 0.04 13.39
N CYS A 42 -11.24 1.38 13.39
CA CYS A 42 -10.32 2.21 12.63
C CYS A 42 -8.88 2.11 13.18
N PRO A 43 -7.89 1.70 12.36
CA PRO A 43 -6.55 1.36 12.85
C PRO A 43 -5.65 2.58 13.08
N ALA A 44 -6.11 3.79 12.75
CA ALA A 44 -5.28 4.99 12.81
C ALA A 44 -6.05 6.22 13.30
N ALA A 45 -5.36 7.09 14.03
CA ALA A 45 -5.91 8.35 14.49
C ALA A 45 -6.18 9.31 13.32
N ARG A 46 -7.15 10.21 13.52
CA ARG A 46 -7.59 11.23 12.53
C ARG A 46 -6.43 12.01 11.91
N GLN A 47 -5.53 12.53 12.74
CA GLN A 47 -4.39 13.33 12.29
C GLN A 47 -3.43 12.53 11.40
N THR A 48 -3.27 11.24 11.71
CA THR A 48 -2.43 10.31 10.97
C THR A 48 -3.02 10.04 9.59
N ILE A 49 -4.32 9.76 9.50
CA ILE A 49 -5.01 9.57 8.21
C ILE A 49 -4.93 10.86 7.37
N TYR A 50 -5.14 12.03 7.97
CA TYR A 50 -4.99 13.30 7.25
C TYR A 50 -3.58 13.52 6.71
N ALA A 51 -2.54 13.18 7.49
CA ALA A 51 -1.17 13.30 7.05
C ALA A 51 -0.86 12.34 5.88
N TYR A 52 -1.36 11.11 5.93
CA TYR A 52 -1.24 10.16 4.83
C TYR A 52 -1.98 10.63 3.57
N GLU A 53 -3.25 10.99 3.67
CA GLU A 53 -4.07 11.38 2.51
C GLU A 53 -3.57 12.66 1.81
N ARG A 54 -2.86 13.53 2.53
CA ARG A 54 -2.25 14.75 1.98
C ARG A 54 -0.83 14.53 1.48
N GLY A 55 -0.27 13.33 1.63
CA GLY A 55 1.12 13.02 1.29
C GLY A 55 2.14 13.70 2.21
N GLY A 56 1.74 14.15 3.40
CA GLY A 56 2.64 14.70 4.42
C GLY A 56 3.42 13.62 5.16
N LEU A 57 2.88 12.39 5.18
CA LEU A 57 3.54 11.18 5.65
C LEU A 57 3.21 10.02 4.69
N VAL A 58 4.06 9.01 4.66
CA VAL A 58 3.78 7.74 3.96
C VAL A 58 3.63 6.65 5.01
N PRO A 59 2.51 5.90 5.03
CA PRO A 59 2.36 4.78 5.95
C PRO A 59 3.38 3.69 5.60
N SER A 60 3.84 2.94 6.60
CA SER A 60 4.54 1.68 6.32
C SER A 60 3.63 0.74 5.52
N LEU A 61 4.19 -0.27 4.84
CA LEU A 61 3.38 -1.21 4.07
C LEU A 61 2.32 -1.90 4.96
N ALA A 62 2.69 -2.29 6.18
CA ALA A 62 1.75 -2.89 7.13
C ALA A 62 0.59 -1.93 7.48
N GLN A 63 0.90 -0.67 7.80
CA GLN A 63 -0.11 0.36 8.11
C GLN A 63 -1.03 0.65 6.91
N PHE A 64 -0.47 0.64 5.70
CA PHE A 64 -1.26 0.78 4.48
C PHE A 64 -2.23 -0.39 4.31
N LEU A 65 -1.76 -1.63 4.48
CA LEU A 65 -2.59 -2.82 4.36
C LEU A 65 -3.69 -2.87 5.43
N GLU A 66 -3.39 -2.48 6.68
CA GLU A 66 -4.39 -2.37 7.74
C GLU A 66 -5.51 -1.37 7.40
N LEU A 67 -5.15 -0.21 6.84
CA LEU A 67 -6.13 0.78 6.39
C LEU A 67 -6.96 0.29 5.20
N VAL A 68 -6.34 -0.40 4.24
CA VAL A 68 -7.05 -1.00 3.10
C VAL A 68 -8.05 -2.06 3.59
N GLU A 69 -7.60 -2.96 4.45
CA GLU A 69 -8.44 -4.00 5.04
C GLU A 69 -9.59 -3.39 5.85
N PHE A 70 -9.31 -2.35 6.63
CA PHE A 70 -10.32 -1.61 7.36
C PHE A 70 -11.40 -1.09 6.42
N TYR A 71 -11.04 -0.29 5.40
CA TYR A 71 -12.03 0.29 4.49
C TYR A 71 -12.78 -0.75 3.67
N ALA A 72 -12.15 -1.85 3.29
CA ALA A 72 -12.75 -2.83 2.40
C ALA A 72 -13.57 -3.92 3.09
N LEU A 73 -13.22 -4.26 4.34
CA LEU A 73 -13.76 -5.45 5.02
C LEU A 73 -14.31 -5.20 6.42
N LYS A 74 -13.78 -4.23 7.17
CA LYS A 74 -14.10 -4.08 8.61
C LYS A 74 -15.02 -2.90 8.91
N ALA A 75 -14.85 -1.80 8.20
CA ALA A 75 -15.58 -0.57 8.46
C ALA A 75 -17.08 -0.78 8.20
N THR A 76 -17.91 -0.22 9.09
CA THR A 76 -19.34 -0.12 8.84
C THR A 76 -19.55 0.83 7.66
N PRO A 77 -20.10 0.38 6.51
CA PRO A 77 -20.15 1.22 5.31
C PRO A 77 -20.92 2.52 5.53
N GLY A 78 -20.34 3.63 5.07
CA GLY A 78 -21.00 4.94 5.14
C GLY A 78 -22.09 5.11 4.08
N PRO A 79 -22.90 6.18 4.17
CA PRO A 79 -23.88 6.51 3.14
C PRO A 79 -23.21 6.69 1.76
N GLY A 80 -23.70 5.97 0.76
CA GLY A 80 -23.15 5.99 -0.59
C GLY A 80 -21.85 5.20 -0.76
N ALA A 81 -21.54 4.29 0.17
CA ALA A 81 -20.52 3.28 -0.03
C ALA A 81 -20.82 2.46 -1.30
N LYS A 82 -19.76 2.10 -2.03
CA LYS A 82 -19.86 1.18 -3.15
C LYS A 82 -20.33 -0.21 -2.70
N PRO A 83 -20.89 -1.02 -3.61
CA PRO A 83 -21.10 -2.44 -3.35
C PRO A 83 -19.83 -3.13 -2.83
N PRO A 84 -19.95 -4.13 -1.94
CA PRO A 84 -18.78 -4.79 -1.35
C PRO A 84 -17.78 -5.35 -2.38
N GLU A 85 -18.25 -5.90 -3.50
CA GLU A 85 -17.39 -6.44 -4.56
C GLU A 85 -16.59 -5.35 -5.29
N ASP A 86 -17.22 -4.21 -5.58
CA ASP A 86 -16.55 -3.06 -6.20
C ASP A 86 -15.50 -2.46 -5.26
N LEU A 87 -15.82 -2.40 -3.95
CA LEU A 87 -14.90 -1.91 -2.94
C LEU A 87 -13.69 -2.83 -2.79
N ARG A 88 -13.89 -4.15 -2.80
CA ARG A 88 -12.81 -5.14 -2.80
C ARG A 88 -11.97 -5.07 -4.07
N THR A 89 -12.58 -4.90 -5.23
CA THR A 89 -11.86 -4.71 -6.51
C THR A 89 -10.96 -3.47 -6.44
N GLN A 90 -11.49 -2.36 -5.93
CA GLN A 90 -10.71 -1.13 -5.74
C GLN A 90 -9.59 -1.31 -4.70
N ALA A 91 -9.82 -2.07 -3.63
CA ALA A 91 -8.82 -2.39 -2.62
C ALA A 91 -7.67 -3.21 -3.21
N VAL A 92 -7.97 -4.24 -4.01
CA VAL A 92 -6.95 -5.02 -4.75
C VAL A 92 -6.13 -4.11 -5.65
N ALA A 93 -6.78 -3.25 -6.44
CA ALA A 93 -6.09 -2.31 -7.30
C ALA A 93 -5.16 -1.36 -6.51
N ALA A 94 -5.60 -0.88 -5.34
CA ALA A 94 -4.79 -0.03 -4.46
C ALA A 94 -3.56 -0.77 -3.92
N VAL A 95 -3.71 -2.03 -3.48
CA VAL A 95 -2.60 -2.86 -3.00
C VAL A 95 -1.60 -3.14 -4.10
N VAL A 96 -2.07 -3.57 -5.28
CA VAL A 96 -1.19 -3.83 -6.44
C VAL A 96 -0.43 -2.57 -6.82
N THR A 97 -1.13 -1.43 -6.91
CA THR A 97 -0.50 -0.15 -7.23
C THR A 97 0.58 0.20 -6.19
N ALA A 98 0.24 0.16 -4.90
CA ALA A 98 1.17 0.45 -3.83
C ALA A 98 2.43 -0.44 -3.87
N LEU A 99 2.27 -1.75 -4.08
CA LEU A 99 3.40 -2.68 -4.15
C LEU A 99 4.33 -2.43 -5.33
N THR A 100 3.86 -1.77 -6.40
CA THR A 100 4.73 -1.36 -7.51
C THR A 100 5.50 -0.07 -7.24
N MET A 101 5.17 0.67 -6.18
CA MET A 101 5.78 1.96 -5.88
C MET A 101 7.16 1.81 -5.19
N PRO A 102 8.15 2.64 -5.55
CA PRO A 102 9.51 2.54 -4.99
C PRO A 102 9.58 2.74 -3.47
N CYS A 103 8.64 3.49 -2.88
CA CYS A 103 8.60 3.77 -1.44
C CYS A 103 8.43 2.51 -0.56
N TYR A 104 7.99 1.39 -1.13
CA TYR A 104 7.89 0.11 -0.43
C TYR A 104 8.99 -0.89 -0.77
N HIS A 105 9.94 -0.51 -1.63
CA HIS A 105 11.14 -1.29 -1.94
C HIS A 105 10.91 -2.70 -2.50
N MET A 106 9.67 -3.06 -2.87
CA MET A 106 9.34 -4.38 -3.40
C MET A 106 10.05 -4.61 -4.74
N THR A 107 10.02 -3.62 -5.64
CA THR A 107 10.71 -3.69 -6.93
C THR A 107 12.23 -3.84 -6.75
N GLU A 108 12.82 -3.11 -5.81
CA GLU A 108 14.23 -3.19 -5.45
C GLU A 108 14.58 -4.58 -4.87
N ALA A 109 13.72 -5.13 -4.02
CA ALA A 109 13.87 -6.48 -3.48
C ALA A 109 13.82 -7.53 -4.60
N MET A 110 12.87 -7.44 -5.53
CA MET A 110 12.77 -8.34 -6.68
C MET A 110 13.99 -8.25 -7.59
N ARG A 111 14.53 -7.05 -7.84
CA ARG A 111 15.79 -6.86 -8.58
C ARG A 111 16.97 -7.48 -7.84
N LEU A 112 17.03 -7.34 -6.52
CA LEU A 112 18.07 -7.96 -5.70
C LEU A 112 17.98 -9.49 -5.78
N ILE A 113 16.77 -10.06 -5.63
CA ILE A 113 16.53 -11.50 -5.79
C ILE A 113 17.08 -11.98 -7.14
N GLY A 114 16.76 -11.30 -8.25
CA GLY A 114 17.25 -11.68 -9.57
C GLY A 114 18.78 -11.72 -9.68
N ARG A 115 19.49 -10.82 -9.00
CA ARG A 115 20.97 -10.83 -8.95
C ARG A 115 21.54 -11.88 -8.00
N LEU A 116 20.77 -12.29 -7.00
CA LEU A 116 21.15 -13.31 -6.02
C LEU A 116 20.82 -14.73 -6.50
N GLN A 117 20.03 -14.90 -7.56
CA GLN A 117 19.74 -16.21 -8.13
C GLN A 117 21.05 -16.91 -8.52
N PRO A 118 21.25 -18.18 -8.14
CA PRO A 118 22.40 -18.94 -8.59
C PRO A 118 22.35 -19.11 -10.12
N PRO A 119 23.50 -19.22 -10.80
CA PRO A 119 23.51 -19.54 -12.22
C PRO A 119 22.73 -20.86 -12.44
N PRO A 120 21.94 -20.97 -13.53
CA PRO A 120 21.21 -22.20 -13.81
C PRO A 120 22.18 -23.37 -13.87
N ALA A 121 21.83 -24.49 -13.23
CA ALA A 121 22.65 -25.70 -13.26
C ALA A 121 22.94 -26.07 -14.72
N GLY A 122 24.19 -25.85 -15.13
CA GLY A 122 24.61 -26.07 -16.51
C GLY A 122 24.34 -27.52 -16.89
N ARG A 123 23.55 -27.73 -17.94
CA ARG A 123 23.49 -29.04 -18.59
C ARG A 123 24.93 -29.34 -19.05
N PRO A 124 25.54 -30.46 -18.65
CA PRO A 124 26.91 -30.76 -19.04
C PRO A 124 27.04 -30.71 -20.57
N PRO A 125 28.15 -30.20 -21.12
CA PRO A 125 28.34 -30.11 -22.56
C PRO A 125 28.16 -31.50 -23.16
N ARG A 126 27.16 -31.62 -24.04
CA ARG A 126 26.86 -32.85 -24.77
C ARG A 126 28.06 -33.13 -25.68
N LYS A 127 28.93 -34.07 -25.29
CA LYS A 127 30.02 -34.56 -26.15
C LYS A 127 29.41 -34.94 -27.50
N ARG A 128 29.74 -34.20 -28.55
CA ARG A 128 29.47 -34.60 -29.92
C ARG A 128 30.39 -35.78 -30.22
N SER A 129 29.80 -36.96 -30.35
CA SER A 129 30.39 -38.15 -30.97
C SER A 129 30.36 -38.00 -32.48
#